data_AF-A0A3D4D0Y6-F1
#
_entry.id   AF-A0A3D4D0Y6-F1
#
_cell.length_a   1.000
_cell.length_b   1.000
_cell.length_c   1.000
_cell.angle_alpha   90.00
_cell.angle_beta   90.00
_cell.angle_gamma   90.00
#
_symmetry.space_group_name_H-M   'P 1'
#
loop_
_entity.id
_entity.type
_entity.pdbx_description
1 polymer ?
#
loop_
_entity_poly.entity_id
_entity_poly.type
_entity_poly.pdbx_seq_one_letter_code
_entity_poly.pdbx_strand_id
1 'polypeptide(L)' 'LVLLVLSIVWWVLDTAGKNPGTQTGHVHAKDLTEISGIVLSRHHKDVIWAHNDSGDEARIFALGTDGKPLGV' A
#
# COMPACT_ATOMS: atom_id res chain seq x y z
N LEU A 1 -32.16 11.49 -12.95
CA LEU A 1 -32.44 10.04 -12.78
C LEU A 1 -31.70 9.18 -13.80
N VAL A 2 -31.89 9.38 -15.12
CA VAL A 2 -31.20 8.59 -16.17
C VAL A 2 -29.67 8.63 -16.07
N LEU A 3 -29.07 9.81 -15.90
CA LEU A 3 -27.61 9.96 -15.76
C LEU A 3 -27.03 9.26 -14.52
N LEU A 4 -27.80 9.22 -13.42
CA LEU A 4 -27.40 8.51 -12.20
C LEU A 4 -27.40 6.99 -12.43
N VAL A 5 -28.41 6.48 -13.13
CA VAL A 5 -28.47 5.07 -13.49
C VAL A 5 -27.30 4.71 -14.41
N LEU A 6 -27.00 5.55 -15.40
CA LEU A 6 -25.86 5.34 -16.29
C LEU A 6 -24.52 5.39 -15.54
N SER A 7 -24.33 6.29 -14.57
CA SER A 7 -23.11 6.36 -13.78
C SER A 7 -22.92 5.13 -12.87
N ILE A 8 -24.00 4.61 -12.29
CA ILE A 8 -23.97 3.38 -11.49
C ILE A 8 -23.67 2.16 -12.37
N VAL A 9 -24.34 2.03 -13.51
CA VAL A 9 -24.10 0.94 -14.47
C VAL A 9 -22.65 0.97 -14.94
N TRP A 10 -22.12 2.15 -15.25
CA TRP A 10 -20.71 2.31 -15.62
C TRP A 10 -19.76 1.82 -14.52
N TRP A 11 -19.99 2.22 -13.27
CA TRP A 11 -19.16 1.80 -12.13
C TRP A 11 -19.21 0.28 -11.89
N VAL A 12 -20.38 -0.34 -12.02
CA VAL A 12 -20.54 -1.80 -11.91
C VAL A 12 -19.78 -2.53 -13.02
N LEU A 13 -19.82 -2.04 -14.25
CA LEU A 13 -19.10 -2.66 -15.38
C LEU A 13 -17.58 -2.50 -15.27
N ASP A 14 -17.09 -1.35 -14.79
CA ASP A 14 -15.65 -1.10 -14.58
C ASP A 14 -15.06 -1.99 -13.47
N THR A 15 -15.86 -2.34 -12.47
CA THR A 15 -15.42 -3.17 -11.34
C THR A 15 -15.48 -4.67 -11.65
N ALA A 16 -16.29 -5.09 -12.64
CA ALA A 16 -16.56 -6.50 -12.96
C ALA A 16 -15.37 -7.33 -13.49
N GLY A 17 -14.17 -6.75 -13.61
CA GLY A 17 -12.95 -7.47 -13.99
C GLY A 17 -11.76 -7.28 -13.04
N LYS A 18 -11.92 -6.53 -11.95
CA LYS A 18 -10.84 -6.23 -11.01
C LYS A 18 -10.80 -7.33 -9.95
N ASN A 19 -9.80 -8.21 -10.03
CA ASN A 19 -9.47 -9.11 -8.92
C ASN A 19 -8.77 -8.28 -7.84
N PRO A 20 -9.40 -8.03 -6.68
CA PRO A 20 -8.69 -7.37 -5.59
C PRO A 20 -7.47 -8.22 -5.21
N GLY A 21 -6.34 -7.56 -4.95
CA GLY A 21 -5.17 -8.26 -4.43
C GLY A 21 -5.52 -8.99 -3.14
N THR A 22 -4.86 -10.12 -2.87
CA THR A 22 -4.98 -10.80 -1.58
C THR A 22 -4.16 -10.05 -0.54
N GLN A 23 -4.77 -9.72 0.59
CA GLN A 23 -4.04 -9.14 1.71
C GLN A 23 -3.13 -10.21 2.35
N THR A 24 -1.82 -9.97 2.35
CA THR A 24 -0.80 -10.91 2.87
C THR A 24 -0.28 -10.54 4.26
N GLY A 25 -0.62 -9.36 4.78
CA GLY A 25 -0.15 -8.89 6.08
C GLY A 25 -0.65 -7.48 6.43
N HIS A 26 -0.07 -6.90 7.48
CA HIS A 26 -0.30 -5.52 7.91
C HIS A 26 1.05 -4.85 8.22
N VAL A 27 1.17 -3.56 7.91
CA VAL A 27 2.30 -2.73 8.35
C VAL A 27 1.95 -2.12 9.70
N HIS A 28 2.86 -2.23 10.67
CA HIS A 28 2.63 -1.78 12.04
C HIS A 28 3.37 -0.47 12.39
N ALA A 29 4.02 0.17 11.42
CA ALA A 29 4.67 1.46 11.58
C ALA A 29 3.65 2.60 11.54
N LYS A 30 3.40 3.24 12.69
CA LYS A 30 2.37 4.29 12.85
C LYS A 30 2.60 5.52 11.98
N ASP A 31 3.87 5.87 11.77
CA ASP A 31 4.26 7.06 11.01
C ASP A 31 4.34 6.79 9.50
N LEU A 32 4.17 5.53 9.07
CA LEU A 32 4.10 5.12 7.67
C LEU A 32 2.63 4.86 7.28
N THR A 33 1.88 5.95 7.17
CA THR A 33 0.43 5.92 6.93
C THR A 33 0.04 5.61 5.48
N GLU A 34 0.97 5.73 4.53
CA GLU A 34 0.89 5.23 3.16
C GLU A 34 2.29 4.78 2.69
N ILE A 35 2.37 4.04 1.58
CA ILE A 35 3.62 3.58 0.97
C ILE A 35 3.60 3.82 -0.55
N SER A 36 4.42 4.75 -1.02
CA SER A 36 4.65 5.00 -2.45
C SER A 36 5.69 4.05 -3.06
N GLY A 37 6.59 3.50 -2.24
CA GLY A 37 7.62 2.56 -2.70
C GLY A 37 8.07 1.57 -1.62
N ILE A 38 8.33 0.32 -2.05
CA ILE A 38 8.72 -0.78 -1.17
C ILE A 38 9.68 -1.74 -1.88
N VAL A 39 10.68 -2.27 -1.17
CA VAL A 39 11.62 -3.25 -1.72
C VAL A 39 12.20 -4.17 -0.64
N LEU A 40 12.37 -5.47 -0.96
CA LEU A 40 13.10 -6.38 -0.10
C LEU A 40 14.60 -6.06 -0.14
N SER A 41 15.23 -6.00 1.03
CA SER A 41 16.66 -5.74 1.13
C SER A 41 17.49 -6.85 0.47
N ARG A 42 18.55 -6.45 -0.26
CA ARG A 42 19.47 -7.39 -0.90
C ARG A 42 20.39 -8.07 0.12
N HIS A 43 20.82 -7.32 1.14
CA HIS A 43 21.77 -7.76 2.17
C HIS A 43 21.09 -8.40 3.39
N HIS A 44 19.89 -7.96 3.76
CA HIS A 44 19.16 -8.44 4.94
C HIS A 44 17.82 -9.04 4.48
N LYS A 45 17.76 -10.36 4.27
CA LYS A 45 16.62 -11.01 3.59
C LYS A 45 15.28 -10.93 4.35
N ASP A 46 15.33 -10.54 5.61
CA ASP A 46 14.21 -10.33 6.53
C ASP A 46 13.79 -8.86 6.66
N VAL A 47 14.45 -7.95 5.94
CA VAL A 47 14.18 -6.50 5.98
C VAL A 47 13.53 -6.02 4.68
N ILE A 48 12.45 -5.28 4.83
CA ILE A 48 11.77 -4.55 3.79
C ILE A 48 12.03 -3.05 4.00
N TRP A 49 12.44 -2.36 2.94
CA TRP A 49 12.60 -0.90 2.93
C TRP A 49 11.36 -0.26 2.33
N ALA A 50 10.86 0.82 2.93
CA ALA A 50 9.70 1.55 2.43
C ALA A 50 9.86 3.07 2.57
N HIS A 51 9.14 3.82 1.73
CA HIS A 51 9.02 5.28 1.84
C HIS A 51 7.61 5.76 1.47
N ASN A 52 7.27 6.94 1.98
CA ASN A 52 6.06 7.70 1.72
C ASN A 52 6.50 9.03 1.09
N ASP A 53 5.91 9.39 -0.06
CA ASP A 53 6.22 10.65 -0.77
C ASP A 53 5.02 11.62 -0.82
N SER A 54 3.95 11.35 -0.07
CA SER A 54 2.69 12.10 -0.07
C SER A 54 2.73 13.48 0.64
N GLY A 55 3.89 13.95 1.09
CA GLY A 55 4.07 15.32 1.61
C GLY A 55 4.49 15.45 3.08
N ASP A 56 5.03 14.40 3.69
CA ASP A 56 5.72 14.44 4.99
C ASP A 56 7.25 14.57 4.83
N GLU A 57 8.00 14.57 5.93
CA GLU A 57 9.44 14.45 5.93
C GLU A 57 9.92 13.19 5.18
N ALA A 58 10.94 13.38 4.33
CA ALA A 58 11.59 12.29 3.62
C ALA A 58 12.31 11.36 4.60
N ARG A 59 11.74 10.18 4.83
CA ARG A 59 12.24 9.15 5.76
C ARG A 59 12.22 7.78 5.09
N ILE A 60 13.15 6.92 5.47
CA ILE A 60 13.23 5.54 4.99
C ILE A 60 12.91 4.61 6.15
N PHE A 61 11.88 3.79 6.00
CA PHE A 61 11.45 2.86 7.04
C PHE A 61 12.05 1.48 6.81
N ALA A 62 12.59 0.88 7.86
CA ALA A 62 12.93 -0.53 7.89
C ALA A 62 11.79 -1.32 8.56
N LEU A 63 11.29 -2.35 7.87
CA LEU A 63 10.26 -3.24 8.37
C LEU A 63 10.76 -4.68 8.35
N GLY A 64 10.36 -5.49 9.33
CA GLY A 64 10.45 -6.95 9.23
C GLY A 64 9.48 -7.48 8.19
N THR A 65 9.71 -8.70 7.67
CA THR A 65 8.74 -9.37 6.78
C THR A 65 7.40 -9.70 7.46
N ASP A 66 7.31 -9.55 8.78
CA ASP A 66 6.08 -9.61 9.56
C ASP A 66 5.37 -8.24 9.71
N GLY A 67 5.92 -7.19 9.08
CA GLY A 67 5.36 -5.84 9.06
C GLY A 67 5.70 -4.99 10.29
N LYS A 68 6.49 -5.50 11.25
CA LYS A 68 6.91 -4.73 12.43
C LYS A 68 8.00 -3.70 12.06
N PRO A 69 7.99 -2.50 12.66
CA PRO A 69 9.06 -1.53 12.46
C PRO A 69 10.37 -2.02 13.09
N LEU A 70 11.47 -1.87 12.36
CA LEU A 70 12.84 -2.10 12.81
C LEU A 70 13.60 -0.79 13.02
N GLY A 71 13.19 0.28 12.34
CA GLY A 71 13.79 1.61 12.45
C GLY A 71 13.28 2.57 11.37
N VAL A 72 13.66 3.84 11.53
CA VAL A 72 13.46 4.96 10.60
C VAL A 72 14.78 5.70 10.44
#